data_AF-A0A4Q4ZKU6-F1
#
_entry.id   AF-A0A4Q4ZKU6-F1
#
_cell.length_a   1.000
_cell.length_b   1.000
_cell.length_c   1.000
_cell.angle_alpha   90.00
_cell.angle_beta   90.00
_cell.angle_gamma   90.00
#
_symmetry.space_group_name_H-M   'P 1'
#
loop_
_entity.id
_entity.type
_entity.pdbx_description
1 polymer ?
#
loop_
_entity_poly.entity_id
_entity_poly.type
_entity_poly.pdbx_seq_one_letter_code
_entity_poly.pdbx_strand_id
1 'polypeptide(L)'
;MFELGDIGGPEGVGHWITLCLRHRRAAAPIVNHRLFDGQTQESRLLATCAAMEYWVSSQARAHPWAEGIKGFAVPVALADRVSDAFEDWVGDRDQWADRVWDCNNRLKHDPAAEFSVEDMGYLELSARWLLTAVLLDSCASSTDPSQRIFGRSLWSLGEGMRSHFGWNFPGSR
;
A
#
# COMPACT_ATOMS: atom_id res chain seq x y z
N MET A 1 -15.40 -6.29 -12.64
CA MET A 1 -15.66 -4.85 -12.82
C MET A 1 -15.70 -4.23 -11.44
N PHE A 2 -15.04 -3.09 -11.23
CA PHE A 2 -15.06 -2.35 -9.97
C PHE A 2 -16.20 -1.32 -10.04
N GLU A 3 -17.12 -1.36 -9.09
CA GLU A 3 -18.41 -0.66 -9.11
C GLU A 3 -18.51 0.34 -7.96
N LEU A 4 -19.42 1.31 -8.07
CA LEU A 4 -19.62 2.32 -7.03
C LEU A 4 -20.01 1.70 -5.67
N GLY A 5 -20.74 0.58 -5.68
CA GLY A 5 -21.07 -0.15 -4.45
C GLY A 5 -19.84 -0.67 -3.71
N ASP A 6 -18.75 -0.96 -4.42
CA ASP A 6 -17.54 -1.54 -3.84
C ASP A 6 -16.76 -0.57 -2.97
N ILE A 7 -16.99 0.73 -3.15
CA ILE A 7 -16.37 1.78 -2.36
C ILE A 7 -17.33 2.39 -1.35
N GLY A 8 -18.45 1.73 -1.03
CA GLY A 8 -19.46 2.25 -0.10
C GLY A 8 -20.48 3.19 -0.75
N GLY A 9 -20.68 3.10 -2.07
CA GLY A 9 -21.69 3.89 -2.76
C GLY A 9 -21.36 5.39 -2.83
N PRO A 10 -22.37 6.26 -3.01
CA PRO A 10 -22.21 7.71 -2.98
C PRO A 10 -21.62 8.24 -1.66
N GLU A 11 -21.95 7.61 -0.53
CA GLU A 11 -21.44 8.00 0.78
C GLU A 11 -19.93 7.78 0.88
N GLY A 12 -19.45 6.62 0.44
CA GLY A 12 -18.01 6.34 0.39
C GLY A 12 -17.23 7.27 -0.54
N VAL A 13 -17.84 7.77 -1.62
CA VAL A 13 -17.25 8.88 -2.42
C VAL A 13 -17.15 10.16 -1.59
N GLY A 14 -18.18 10.49 -0.80
CA GLY A 14 -18.14 11.61 0.15
C GLY A 14 -17.03 11.47 1.19
N HIS A 15 -16.84 10.25 1.71
CA HIS A 15 -15.73 9.92 2.61
C HIS A 15 -14.38 10.07 1.92
N TRP A 16 -14.24 9.62 0.67
CA TRP A 16 -13.02 9.77 -0.11
C TRP A 16 -12.65 11.24 -0.33
N ILE A 17 -13.63 12.08 -0.69
CA ILE A 17 -13.43 13.53 -0.83
C ILE A 17 -12.96 14.13 0.50
N THR A 18 -13.64 13.78 1.60
CA THR A 18 -13.28 14.25 2.94
C THR A 18 -11.87 13.81 3.34
N LEU A 19 -11.49 12.58 3.03
CA LEU A 19 -10.15 12.02 3.24
C LEU A 19 -9.12 12.80 2.44
N CYS A 20 -9.36 13.06 1.15
CA CYS A 20 -8.46 13.86 0.30
C CYS A 20 -8.24 15.28 0.84
N LEU A 21 -9.29 15.88 1.43
CA LEU A 21 -9.22 17.23 2.01
C LEU A 21 -8.50 17.26 3.37
N ARG A 22 -8.78 16.30 4.26
CA ARG A 22 -8.25 16.28 5.64
C ARG A 22 -6.89 15.57 5.76
N HIS A 23 -6.67 14.56 4.94
CA HIS A 23 -5.50 13.68 4.95
C HIS A 23 -4.78 13.71 3.62
N ARG A 24 -4.59 14.91 3.04
CA ARG A 24 -3.95 15.10 1.74
C ARG A 24 -2.60 14.38 1.62
N ARG A 25 -1.80 14.32 2.70
CA ARG A 25 -0.50 13.62 2.70
C ARG A 25 -0.63 12.10 2.48
N ALA A 26 -1.70 11.48 2.98
CA ALA A 26 -1.99 10.07 2.73
C ALA A 26 -2.46 9.84 1.29
N ALA A 27 -3.32 10.71 0.77
CA ALA A 27 -3.89 10.57 -0.56
C ALA A 27 -2.95 11.01 -1.70
N ALA A 28 -1.99 11.90 -1.43
CA ALA A 28 -1.16 12.53 -2.46
C ALA A 28 -0.41 11.53 -3.37
N PRO A 29 0.28 10.48 -2.86
CA PRO A 29 0.96 9.52 -3.74
C PRO A 29 0.00 8.75 -4.65
N ILE A 30 -1.27 8.62 -4.26
CA ILE A 30 -2.29 7.90 -5.03
C ILE A 30 -2.88 8.81 -6.11
N VAL A 31 -3.18 10.07 -5.79
CA VAL A 31 -3.80 11.00 -6.74
C VAL A 31 -2.76 11.57 -7.72
N ASN A 32 -1.57 11.89 -7.22
CA ASN A 32 -0.59 12.67 -7.96
C ASN A 32 0.32 11.81 -8.88
N HIS A 33 0.34 10.49 -8.74
CA HIS A 33 1.23 9.63 -9.54
C HIS A 33 0.99 9.73 -11.06
N ARG A 34 -0.19 10.16 -11.49
CA ARG A 34 -0.55 10.42 -12.91
C ARG A 34 -0.52 11.89 -13.30
N LEU A 35 -0.42 12.78 -12.32
CA LEU A 35 -0.42 14.23 -12.54
C LEU A 35 1.01 14.77 -12.70
N PHE A 36 2.02 14.02 -12.24
CA PHE A 36 3.43 14.38 -12.34
C PHE A 36 4.24 13.22 -12.91
N ASP A 37 4.26 13.11 -14.23
CA ASP A 37 4.94 12.03 -14.98
C ASP A 37 6.48 12.01 -14.82
N GLY A 38 7.08 13.03 -14.18
CA GLY A 38 8.53 13.15 -13.99
C GLY A 38 9.10 12.50 -12.72
N GLN A 39 8.28 11.86 -11.88
CA GLN A 39 8.81 11.22 -10.66
C GLN A 39 9.47 9.88 -10.97
N THR A 40 10.62 9.62 -10.35
CA THR A 40 11.26 8.30 -10.41
C THR A 40 10.52 7.30 -9.52
N GLN A 41 10.71 6.00 -9.73
CA GLN A 41 10.05 4.98 -8.90
C GLN A 41 10.51 5.05 -7.43
N GLU A 42 11.78 5.38 -7.21
CA GLU A 42 12.38 5.61 -5.88
C GLU A 42 11.68 6.77 -5.17
N SER A 43 11.49 7.89 -5.88
CA SER A 43 10.80 9.06 -5.34
C SER A 43 9.35 8.74 -4.98
N ARG A 44 8.67 7.93 -5.81
CA ARG A 44 7.30 7.46 -5.55
C ARG A 44 7.23 6.49 -4.37
N LEU A 45 8.19 5.59 -4.23
CA LEU A 45 8.25 4.65 -3.10
C LEU A 45 8.48 5.41 -1.79
N LEU A 46 9.42 6.36 -1.76
CA LEU A 46 9.68 7.23 -0.60
C LEU A 46 8.42 8.02 -0.20
N ALA A 47 7.73 8.62 -1.18
CA ALA A 47 6.50 9.36 -0.94
C ALA A 47 5.38 8.46 -0.41
N THR A 48 5.27 7.24 -0.93
CA THR A 48 4.27 6.25 -0.50
C THR A 48 4.53 5.77 0.92
N CYS A 49 5.78 5.43 1.26
CA CYS A 49 6.16 5.03 2.62
C CYS A 49 5.89 6.15 3.64
N ALA A 50 6.25 7.40 3.30
CA ALA A 50 5.96 8.55 4.16
C ALA A 50 4.45 8.78 4.33
N ALA A 51 3.64 8.49 3.31
CA ALA A 51 2.19 8.58 3.38
C ALA A 51 1.57 7.47 4.25
N MET A 52 2.13 6.25 4.22
CA MET A 52 1.76 5.16 5.13
C MET A 52 2.03 5.54 6.58
N GLU A 53 3.25 6.02 6.88
CA GLU A 53 3.63 6.48 8.23
C GLU A 53 2.70 7.59 8.72
N TYR A 54 2.41 8.57 7.85
CA TYR A 54 1.48 9.65 8.14
C TYR A 54 0.07 9.12 8.42
N TRP A 55 -0.43 8.18 7.60
CA TRP A 55 -1.76 7.62 7.77
C TRP A 55 -1.89 6.93 9.12
N VAL A 56 -1.01 5.98 9.43
CA VAL A 56 -0.99 5.30 10.74
C VAL A 56 -0.93 6.29 11.89
N SER A 57 -0.01 7.26 11.84
CA SER A 57 0.10 8.32 12.86
C SER A 57 -1.20 9.13 13.02
N SER A 58 -1.89 9.43 11.92
CA SER A 58 -3.16 10.16 11.97
C SER A 58 -4.31 9.36 12.60
N GLN A 59 -4.23 8.04 12.58
CA GLN A 59 -5.23 7.15 13.20
C GLN A 59 -4.97 6.90 14.69
N ALA A 60 -3.73 7.09 15.18
CA ALA A 60 -3.32 6.73 16.54
C ALA A 60 -4.16 7.35 17.66
N ARG A 61 -4.75 8.54 17.43
CA ARG A 61 -5.62 9.19 18.44
C ARG A 61 -7.00 8.55 18.55
N ALA A 62 -7.52 8.01 17.44
CA ALA A 62 -8.88 7.49 17.35
C ALA A 62 -8.94 5.96 17.42
N HIS A 63 -7.82 5.29 17.12
CA HIS A 63 -7.81 3.85 16.94
C HIS A 63 -6.60 3.20 17.65
N PRO A 64 -6.84 2.29 18.63
CA PRO A 64 -5.78 1.60 19.36
C PRO A 64 -4.82 0.80 18.48
N TRP A 65 -5.29 0.26 17.35
CA TRP A 65 -4.44 -0.51 16.43
C TRP A 65 -3.27 0.31 15.89
N ALA A 66 -3.39 1.63 15.79
CA ALA A 66 -2.36 2.50 15.24
C ALA A 66 -1.45 3.11 16.31
N GLU A 67 -1.73 2.87 17.59
CA GLU A 67 -0.99 3.46 18.69
C GLU A 67 0.43 2.90 18.76
N GLY A 68 1.43 3.79 18.78
CA GLY A 68 2.84 3.42 18.91
C GLY A 68 3.48 2.78 17.67
N ILE A 69 2.73 2.52 16.59
CA ILE A 69 3.24 1.88 15.37
C ILE A 69 4.15 2.83 14.59
N LYS A 70 5.38 2.36 14.31
CA LYS A 70 6.43 3.11 13.61
C LYS A 70 7.35 2.17 12.84
N GLY A 71 8.05 2.73 11.86
CA GLY A 71 9.11 2.03 11.16
C GLY A 71 8.62 0.81 10.38
N PHE A 72 9.36 -0.29 10.48
CA PHE A 72 9.03 -1.58 9.87
C PHE A 72 7.62 -2.10 10.23
N ALA A 73 7.09 -1.76 11.40
CA ALA A 73 5.76 -2.19 11.79
C ALA A 73 4.64 -1.50 10.98
N VAL A 74 4.92 -0.40 10.28
CA VAL A 74 3.91 0.37 9.54
C VAL A 74 3.32 -0.42 8.36
N PRO A 75 4.11 -0.97 7.41
CA PRO A 75 3.55 -1.75 6.31
C PRO A 75 2.78 -3.00 6.78
N VAL A 76 3.29 -3.71 7.79
CA VAL A 76 2.61 -4.89 8.37
C VAL A 76 1.27 -4.50 8.99
N ALA A 77 1.27 -3.45 9.82
CA ALA A 77 0.04 -2.98 10.45
C ALA A 77 -1.01 -2.52 9.44
N LEU A 78 -0.60 -1.99 8.29
CA LEU A 78 -1.51 -1.64 7.20
C LEU A 78 -2.04 -2.89 6.47
N ALA A 79 -1.20 -3.91 6.27
CA ALA A 79 -1.61 -5.18 5.71
C ALA A 79 -2.68 -5.88 6.58
N ASP A 80 -2.58 -5.78 7.90
CA ASP A 80 -3.60 -6.27 8.85
C ASP A 80 -4.95 -5.50 8.78
N ARG A 81 -5.02 -4.41 8.00
CA ARG A 81 -6.26 -3.61 7.84
C ARG A 81 -7.00 -3.88 6.54
N VAL A 82 -6.42 -4.61 5.60
CA VAL A 82 -7.06 -4.98 4.34
C VAL A 82 -7.48 -6.45 4.37
N SER A 83 -8.19 -6.89 3.33
CA SER A 83 -8.52 -8.31 3.16
C SER A 83 -7.26 -9.19 3.07
N ASP A 84 -7.36 -10.41 3.58
CA ASP A 84 -6.36 -11.49 3.46
C ASP A 84 -5.97 -11.77 1.99
N ALA A 85 -6.80 -11.37 1.03
CA ALA A 85 -6.44 -11.39 -0.40
C ALA A 85 -5.15 -10.62 -0.71
N PHE A 86 -4.75 -9.66 0.13
CA PHE A 86 -3.45 -9.01 0.01
C PHE A 86 -2.30 -9.98 0.27
N GLU A 87 -2.40 -10.81 1.31
CA GLU A 87 -1.38 -11.81 1.64
C GLU A 87 -1.28 -12.86 0.53
N ASP A 88 -2.42 -13.36 0.04
CA ASP A 88 -2.45 -14.24 -1.14
C ASP A 88 -1.80 -13.59 -2.37
N TRP A 89 -1.94 -12.27 -2.50
CA TRP A 89 -1.42 -11.51 -3.62
C TRP A 89 0.10 -11.25 -3.51
N VAL A 90 0.63 -10.98 -2.32
CA VAL A 90 2.08 -10.78 -2.11
C VAL A 90 2.84 -12.07 -1.83
N GLY A 91 2.17 -13.14 -1.42
CA GLY A 91 2.77 -14.38 -0.92
C GLY A 91 2.96 -14.30 0.59
N ASP A 92 4.05 -13.70 1.05
CA ASP A 92 4.34 -13.52 2.48
C ASP A 92 4.37 -12.02 2.81
N ARG A 93 3.43 -11.58 3.64
CA ARG A 93 3.25 -10.16 3.99
C ARG A 93 4.42 -9.60 4.80
N ASP A 94 5.04 -10.40 5.66
CA ASP A 94 6.13 -9.95 6.53
C ASP A 94 7.41 -9.85 5.70
N GLN A 95 7.66 -10.84 4.84
CA GLN A 95 8.75 -10.79 3.86
C GLN A 95 8.61 -9.59 2.90
N TRP A 96 7.39 -9.32 2.44
CA TRP A 96 7.10 -8.15 1.61
C TRP A 96 7.37 -6.85 2.36
N ALA A 97 6.87 -6.73 3.59
CA ALA A 97 7.08 -5.55 4.43
C ALA A 97 8.57 -5.31 4.70
N ASP A 98 9.34 -6.38 4.93
CA ASP A 98 10.78 -6.31 5.20
C ASP A 98 11.49 -5.72 3.99
N ARG A 99 11.14 -6.21 2.80
CA ARG A 99 11.72 -5.75 1.53
C ARG A 99 11.38 -4.30 1.23
N VAL A 100 10.12 -3.90 1.42
CA VAL A 100 9.69 -2.50 1.24
C VAL A 100 10.41 -1.58 2.22
N TRP A 101 10.49 -1.97 3.49
CA TRP A 101 11.10 -1.15 4.53
C TRP A 101 12.62 -1.04 4.38
N ASP A 102 13.31 -2.12 4.06
CA ASP A 102 14.75 -2.12 3.75
C ASP A 102 15.04 -1.19 2.56
N CYS A 103 14.27 -1.32 1.48
CA CYS A 103 14.42 -0.47 0.30
C CYS A 103 14.21 1.02 0.65
N ASN A 104 13.16 1.35 1.40
CA ASN A 104 12.89 2.71 1.88
C ASN A 104 14.04 3.27 2.74
N ASN A 105 14.60 2.48 3.65
CA ASN A 105 15.72 2.93 4.50
C ASN A 105 16.99 3.15 3.70
N ARG A 106 17.34 2.23 2.80
CA ARG A 106 18.51 2.34 1.94
C ARG A 106 18.39 3.56 1.01
N LEU A 107 17.24 3.80 0.40
CA LEU A 107 17.00 5.02 -0.38
C LEU A 107 17.17 6.32 0.42
N LYS A 108 16.86 6.30 1.73
CA LYS A 108 17.00 7.48 2.61
C LYS A 108 18.44 7.72 3.07
N HIS A 109 19.23 6.66 3.22
CA HIS A 109 20.48 6.72 3.99
C HIS A 109 21.73 6.28 3.22
N ASP A 110 21.57 5.60 2.10
CA ASP A 110 22.66 5.09 1.27
C ASP A 110 22.58 5.69 -0.15
N PRO A 111 23.34 6.76 -0.43
CA PRO A 111 23.38 7.38 -1.77
C PRO A 111 23.93 6.46 -2.86
N ALA A 112 24.61 5.37 -2.49
CA ALA A 112 25.16 4.38 -3.41
C ALA A 112 24.23 3.16 -3.57
N ALA A 113 23.03 3.18 -2.97
CA ALA A 113 22.09 2.08 -3.08
C ALA A 113 21.61 1.94 -4.52
N GLU A 114 22.03 0.86 -5.16
CA GLU A 114 21.52 0.44 -6.45
C GLU A 114 20.37 -0.55 -6.27
N PHE A 115 19.26 -0.31 -6.97
CA PHE A 115 18.12 -1.20 -7.07
C PHE A 115 17.86 -1.50 -8.53
N SER A 116 17.43 -2.73 -8.83
CA SER A 116 16.92 -2.99 -10.17
C SER A 116 15.63 -2.19 -10.40
N VAL A 117 15.44 -1.71 -11.62
CA VAL A 117 14.21 -1.00 -12.04
C VAL A 117 12.98 -1.87 -11.81
N GLU A 118 13.14 -3.19 -11.96
CA GLU A 118 12.08 -4.16 -11.76
C GLU A 118 11.72 -4.33 -10.27
N ASP A 119 12.71 -4.48 -9.38
CA ASP A 119 12.48 -4.50 -7.92
C ASP A 119 11.73 -3.24 -7.48
N MET A 120 12.24 -2.08 -7.89
CA MET A 120 11.68 -0.79 -7.50
C MET A 120 10.26 -0.62 -8.03
N GLY A 121 9.99 -1.09 -9.26
CA GLY A 121 8.66 -1.10 -9.84
C GLY A 121 7.68 -1.94 -9.03
N TYR A 122 8.03 -3.18 -8.68
CA TYR A 122 7.15 -4.04 -7.90
C TYR A 122 6.92 -3.53 -6.48
N LEU A 123 7.97 -3.06 -5.79
CA LEU A 123 7.86 -2.55 -4.42
C LEU A 123 7.05 -1.24 -4.37
N GLU A 124 7.26 -0.33 -5.32
CA GLU A 124 6.48 0.91 -5.40
C GLU A 124 5.00 0.62 -5.68
N LEU A 125 4.71 -0.20 -6.69
CA LEU A 125 3.33 -0.52 -7.07
C LEU A 125 2.60 -1.25 -5.94
N SER A 126 3.21 -2.26 -5.33
CA SER A 126 2.61 -3.03 -4.24
C SER A 126 2.34 -2.16 -3.00
N ALA A 127 3.30 -1.33 -2.59
CA ALA A 127 3.10 -0.39 -1.47
C ALA A 127 1.98 0.61 -1.78
N ARG A 128 1.96 1.19 -2.98
CA ARG A 128 0.93 2.16 -3.34
C ARG A 128 -0.45 1.53 -3.43
N TRP A 129 -0.57 0.30 -3.91
CA TRP A 129 -1.83 -0.42 -3.93
C TRP A 129 -2.30 -0.82 -2.53
N LEU A 130 -1.41 -1.23 -1.63
CA LEU A 130 -1.78 -1.43 -0.22
C LEU A 130 -2.34 -0.14 0.39
N LEU A 131 -1.63 0.98 0.26
CA LEU A 131 -2.11 2.26 0.77
C LEU A 131 -3.45 2.64 0.14
N THR A 132 -3.61 2.46 -1.17
CA THR A 132 -4.89 2.72 -1.87
C THR A 132 -6.02 1.89 -1.27
N ALA A 133 -5.80 0.59 -1.10
CA ALA A 133 -6.76 -0.34 -0.54
C ALA A 133 -7.16 0.03 0.89
N VAL A 134 -6.19 0.34 1.76
CA VAL A 134 -6.45 0.79 3.15
C VAL A 134 -7.35 2.03 3.19
N LEU A 135 -7.07 3.04 2.35
CA LEU A 135 -7.86 4.26 2.35
C LEU A 135 -9.27 4.02 1.80
N LEU A 136 -9.41 3.18 0.77
CA LEU A 136 -10.72 2.82 0.22
C LEU A 136 -11.54 1.99 1.21
N ASP A 137 -10.93 1.01 1.87
CA ASP A 137 -11.58 0.20 2.92
C ASP A 137 -12.05 1.10 4.07
N SER A 138 -11.25 2.09 4.45
CA SER A 138 -11.64 3.10 5.44
C SER A 138 -12.81 3.97 4.98
N CYS A 139 -12.93 4.29 3.69
CA CYS A 139 -14.05 5.06 3.15
C CYS A 139 -15.32 4.23 3.03
N ALA A 140 -15.18 2.96 2.64
CA ALA A 140 -16.27 2.00 2.48
C ALA A 140 -16.75 1.43 3.82
N SER A 141 -15.93 1.51 4.86
CA SER A 141 -16.14 0.80 6.14
C SER A 141 -16.30 -0.72 5.96
N SER A 142 -15.66 -1.29 4.94
CA SER A 142 -15.61 -2.73 4.64
C SER A 142 -14.29 -3.07 3.96
N THR A 143 -13.98 -4.36 3.84
CA THR A 143 -12.80 -4.87 3.11
C THR A 143 -13.12 -5.27 1.65
N ASP A 144 -14.32 -4.91 1.15
CA ASP A 144 -14.70 -5.19 -0.24
C ASP A 144 -13.78 -4.53 -1.28
N PRO A 145 -13.33 -3.26 -1.10
CA PRO A 145 -12.39 -2.66 -2.05
C PRO A 145 -11.09 -3.45 -2.15
N SER A 146 -10.43 -3.73 -1.02
CA SER A 146 -9.18 -4.48 -1.00
C SER A 146 -9.34 -5.91 -1.56
N GLN A 147 -10.43 -6.59 -1.22
CA GLN A 147 -10.76 -7.90 -1.79
C GLN A 147 -10.83 -7.87 -3.32
N ARG A 148 -11.43 -6.82 -3.91
CA ARG A 148 -11.54 -6.70 -5.37
C ARG A 148 -10.24 -6.28 -6.04
N ILE A 149 -9.45 -5.43 -5.38
CA ILE A 149 -8.15 -4.99 -5.88
C ILE A 149 -7.21 -6.19 -5.97
N PHE A 150 -6.98 -6.88 -4.86
CA PHE A 150 -5.99 -7.96 -4.76
C PHE A 150 -6.50 -9.30 -5.26
N GLY A 151 -7.76 -9.64 -4.97
CA GLY A 151 -8.33 -10.94 -5.34
C GLY A 151 -8.83 -11.04 -6.79
N ARG A 152 -8.90 -9.93 -7.55
CA ARG A 152 -9.44 -9.96 -8.93
C ARG A 152 -8.68 -9.08 -9.92
N SER A 153 -8.37 -7.84 -9.54
CA SER A 153 -7.99 -6.81 -10.53
C SER A 153 -6.49 -6.78 -10.81
N LEU A 154 -5.67 -7.14 -9.83
CA LEU A 154 -4.20 -7.02 -9.90
C LEU A 154 -3.48 -8.37 -9.96
N TRP A 155 -4.19 -9.47 -10.23
CA TRP A 155 -3.63 -10.83 -10.14
C TRP A 155 -2.26 -10.97 -10.86
N SER A 156 -2.15 -10.51 -12.11
CA SER A 156 -0.91 -10.63 -12.89
C SER A 156 0.27 -9.86 -12.31
N LEU A 157 0.02 -8.72 -11.65
CA LEU A 157 1.07 -7.94 -10.98
C LEU A 157 1.60 -8.70 -9.76
N GLY A 158 0.71 -9.35 -8.99
CA GLY A 158 1.10 -10.16 -7.84
C GLY A 158 1.87 -11.41 -8.26
N GLU A 159 1.39 -12.10 -9.29
CA GLU A 159 2.09 -13.26 -9.87
C GLU A 159 3.48 -12.91 -10.40
N GLY A 160 3.60 -11.79 -11.14
CA GLY A 160 4.87 -11.28 -11.63
C GLY A 160 5.83 -10.93 -10.49
N MET A 161 5.35 -10.24 -9.46
CA MET A 161 6.14 -9.88 -8.28
C MET A 161 6.65 -11.12 -7.53
N ARG A 162 5.76 -12.08 -7.25
CA ARG A 162 6.13 -13.33 -6.56
C ARG A 162 7.14 -14.14 -7.35
N SER A 163 6.94 -14.24 -8.67
CA SER A 163 7.87 -14.94 -9.57
C SER A 163 9.25 -14.26 -9.60
N HIS A 164 9.27 -12.93 -9.64
CA HIS A 164 10.47 -12.12 -9.65
C HIS A 164 11.30 -12.27 -8.37
N PHE A 165 10.65 -12.22 -7.21
CA PHE A 165 11.32 -12.34 -5.92
C PHE A 165 11.49 -13.79 -5.43
N GLY A 166 10.93 -14.78 -6.13
CA GLY A 166 10.92 -16.17 -5.68
C GLY A 166 10.11 -16.38 -4.40
N TRP A 167 9.06 -15.58 -4.19
CA TRP A 167 8.19 -15.67 -3.01
C TRP A 167 7.11 -16.73 -3.23
N ASN A 168 6.97 -17.63 -2.26
CA ASN A 168 5.98 -18.72 -2.30
C ASN A 168 4.80 -18.39 -1.38
N PHE A 169 3.67 -19.07 -1.60
CA PHE A 169 2.51 -18.96 -0.72
C PHE A 169 2.84 -19.51 0.69
N PRO A 170 2.26 -18.93 1.75
CA PRO A 170 2.38 -19.46 3.10
C PRO A 170 1.83 -20.90 3.10
N GLY A 171 2.66 -21.88 3.45
CA GLY A 171 2.25 -23.29 3.56
C GLY A 171 2.63 -24.21 2.40
N SER A 172 3.48 -23.79 1.46
CA SER A 172 4.03 -24.65 0.40
C SER A 172 5.42 -25.21 0.73
N ARG A 173 5.56 -25.89 1.88
CA ARG A 173 6.70 -26.76 2.22
C ARG A 173 6.22 -28.16 2.55
#